data_AF-A0A8C1QHJ3-F1
#
_entry.id   AF-A0A8C1QHJ3-F1
#
_cell.length_a   1.000
_cell.length_b   1.000
_cell.length_c   1.000
_cell.angle_alpha   90.00
_cell.angle_beta   90.00
_cell.angle_gamma   90.00
#
_symmetry.space_group_name_H-M   'P 1'
#
loop_
_entity.id
_entity.type
_entity.pdbx_description
1 polymer ?
#
loop_
_entity_poly.entity_id
_entity_poly.type
_entity_poly.pdbx_seq_one_letter_code
_entity_poly.pdbx_strand_id
1 'polypeptide(L)'
;IHMSDSPWKNIDDYDPNLLDDPQWPCGKHKRVLVFPSLMTTVIEYVKPSDLKKDMNETFSDKFPHVQLTLSKIRSLKREIRKLVQEDCGYEEPTIAMAYVYFEKLALHGKLDKQNRKLCAGACILLAAKISNDLKRPEVKHLIDRLEERLRLNRRELLSLEFPVLVALEFKLHLPQREILPHYRRLCQTT
;
A
#
# COMPACT_ATOMS: atom_id res chain seq x y z
N ILE A 1 26.54 -12.73 10.54
CA ILE A 1 25.26 -12.39 9.88
C ILE A 1 24.20 -12.42 10.98
N HIS A 2 23.96 -11.29 11.64
CA HIS A 2 22.88 -11.18 12.62
C HIS A 2 21.58 -10.96 11.85
N MET A 3 20.78 -12.02 11.72
CA MET A 3 19.37 -11.91 11.35
C MET A 3 18.65 -11.33 12.57
N SER A 4 18.32 -10.04 12.51
CA SER A 4 17.30 -9.45 13.35
C SER A 4 15.96 -10.05 12.94
N ASP A 5 15.32 -10.76 13.87
CA ASP A 5 14.00 -11.36 13.69
C ASP A 5 12.94 -10.28 13.45
N SER A 6 12.62 -10.06 12.16
CA SER A 6 11.42 -9.33 11.76
C SER A 6 10.19 -10.15 12.15
N PRO A 7 9.16 -9.59 12.82
CA PRO A 7 7.91 -10.29 13.12
C PRO A 7 7.11 -10.66 11.86
N TRP A 8 7.53 -10.20 10.68
CA TRP A 8 6.94 -10.53 9.38
C TRP A 8 7.86 -11.46 8.61
N LYS A 9 8.06 -12.67 9.15
CA LYS A 9 8.86 -13.72 8.48
C LYS A 9 8.15 -14.33 7.28
N ASN A 10 6.82 -14.28 7.24
CA ASN A 10 6.03 -14.96 6.23
C ASN A 10 5.07 -14.00 5.51
N ILE A 11 5.09 -14.01 4.18
CA ILE A 11 4.20 -13.23 3.32
C ILE A 11 2.73 -13.64 3.44
N ASP A 12 2.48 -14.82 4.03
CA ASP A 12 1.16 -15.39 4.24
C ASP A 12 0.42 -14.79 5.45
N ASP A 13 1.13 -14.11 6.37
CA ASP A 13 0.56 -13.47 7.57
C ASP A 13 0.12 -12.02 7.32
N TYR A 14 -0.19 -11.68 6.06
CA TYR A 14 -0.57 -10.33 5.67
C TYR A 14 -1.98 -9.94 6.18
N ASP A 15 -2.06 -8.85 6.95
CA ASP A 15 -3.33 -8.24 7.37
C ASP A 15 -3.68 -7.02 6.48
N PRO A 16 -4.77 -7.08 5.70
CA PRO A 16 -5.18 -6.01 4.79
C PRO A 16 -5.69 -4.74 5.48
N ASN A 17 -5.98 -4.78 6.78
CA ASN A 17 -6.42 -3.61 7.54
C ASN A 17 -5.26 -2.84 8.16
N LEU A 18 -4.07 -3.45 8.22
CA LEU A 18 -2.94 -2.95 8.97
C LEU A 18 -2.49 -1.53 8.56
N LEU A 19 -2.46 -1.21 7.27
CA LEU A 19 -1.99 0.10 6.77
C LEU A 19 -3.09 1.16 6.69
N ASP A 20 -4.34 0.76 6.83
CA ASP A 20 -5.51 1.64 6.76
C ASP A 20 -6.29 1.67 8.07
N ASP A 21 -5.70 1.15 9.15
CA ASP A 21 -6.27 1.20 10.48
C ASP A 21 -6.59 2.65 10.87
N PRO A 22 -7.86 3.00 11.15
CA PRO A 22 -8.23 4.34 11.58
C PRO A 22 -7.63 4.71 12.94
N GLN A 23 -7.10 3.73 13.69
CA GLN A 23 -6.46 3.94 14.98
C GLN A 23 -5.00 4.42 14.88
N TRP A 24 -4.41 4.42 13.67
CA TRP A 24 -3.14 5.09 13.43
C TRP A 24 -3.24 6.55 13.86
N PRO A 25 -2.30 6.97 14.72
CA PRO A 25 -2.55 7.39 16.08
C PRO A 25 -3.82 8.21 16.25
N CYS A 26 -4.76 7.60 16.94
CA CYS A 26 -5.90 8.24 17.61
C CYS A 26 -5.69 8.09 19.13
N GLY A 27 -4.70 8.78 19.72
CA GLY A 27 -4.38 8.51 21.13
C GLY A 27 -3.41 9.39 21.90
N LYS A 28 -2.40 10.03 21.30
CA LYS A 28 -1.47 10.88 22.06
C LYS A 28 -2.16 12.11 22.68
N HIS A 29 -3.24 12.56 22.06
CA HIS A 29 -3.93 13.82 22.37
C HIS A 29 -5.36 13.58 22.84
N LYS A 30 -5.62 12.48 23.55
CA LYS A 30 -6.91 12.19 24.18
C LYS A 30 -6.75 12.03 25.69
N ARG A 31 -7.65 12.64 26.45
CA ARG A 31 -7.72 12.51 27.90
C ARG A 31 -9.07 11.95 28.30
N VAL A 32 -9.06 10.80 28.97
CA VAL A 32 -10.26 10.20 29.53
C VAL A 32 -10.52 10.83 30.90
N LEU A 33 -11.72 11.35 31.09
CA LEU A 33 -12.22 11.85 32.37
C LEU A 33 -13.29 10.89 32.87
N VAL A 34 -13.07 10.33 34.06
CA VAL A 34 -13.98 9.38 34.70
C VAL A 34 -14.70 10.11 35.83
N PHE A 35 -16.00 10.31 35.68
CA PHE A 35 -16.90 10.86 36.70
C PHE A 35 -17.80 9.74 37.25
N PRO A 36 -18.36 9.88 38.47
CA PRO A 36 -19.14 8.81 39.13
C PRO A 36 -20.30 8.23 38.31
N SER A 37 -20.86 9.01 37.37
CA SER A 37 -21.98 8.60 36.51
C SER A 37 -21.70 8.74 35.00
N LEU A 38 -20.51 9.16 34.60
CA LEU A 38 -20.19 9.44 33.19
C LEU A 38 -18.69 9.26 32.90
N MET A 39 -18.39 8.56 31.82
CA MET A 39 -17.06 8.52 31.22
C MET A 39 -17.05 9.39 29.97
N THR A 40 -16.22 10.42 29.94
CA THR A 40 -16.07 11.31 28.77
C THR A 40 -14.62 11.36 28.31
N THR A 41 -14.41 11.66 27.04
CA THR A 41 -13.06 11.79 26.46
C THR A 41 -12.92 13.17 25.83
N VAL A 42 -11.89 13.91 26.27
CA VAL A 42 -11.50 15.18 25.65
C VAL A 42 -10.40 14.89 24.63
N ILE A 43 -10.65 15.23 23.36
CA ILE A 43 -9.65 15.13 22.29
C ILE A 43 -9.11 16.53 22.06
N GLU A 44 -7.82 16.73 22.35
CA GLU A 44 -7.15 18.02 22.18
C GLU A 44 -6.98 18.32 20.69
N TYR A 45 -7.13 19.59 20.31
CA TYR A 45 -6.88 20.01 18.94
C TYR A 45 -5.38 19.94 18.63
N VAL A 46 -5.03 19.28 17.53
CA VAL A 46 -3.65 19.10 17.07
C VAL A 46 -3.56 19.56 15.63
N LYS A 47 -2.48 20.26 15.28
CA LYS A 47 -2.27 20.66 13.88
C LYS A 47 -2.18 19.42 12.99
N PRO A 48 -2.75 19.44 11.77
CA PRO A 48 -2.66 18.30 10.85
C PRO A 48 -1.22 17.84 10.54
N SER A 49 -0.25 18.76 10.59
CA SER A 49 1.19 18.45 10.44
C SER A 49 1.70 17.54 11.55
N ASP A 50 1.27 17.81 12.78
CA ASP A 50 1.78 17.15 13.98
C ASP A 50 1.11 15.78 14.12
N LEU A 51 -0.19 15.68 13.83
CA LEU A 51 -0.89 14.39 13.75
C LEU A 51 -0.26 13.47 12.69
N LYS A 52 0.09 14.02 11.52
CA LYS A 52 0.80 13.26 10.47
C LYS A 52 2.20 12.84 10.93
N LYS A 53 2.91 13.68 11.67
CA LYS A 53 4.24 13.37 12.22
C LYS A 53 4.13 12.23 13.23
N ASP A 54 3.25 12.35 14.22
CA ASP A 54 2.94 11.32 15.22
C ASP A 54 2.59 9.98 14.57
N MET A 55 1.83 10.04 13.47
CA MET A 55 1.44 8.85 12.70
C MET A 55 2.63 8.16 12.08
N ASN A 56 3.51 8.92 11.43
CA ASN A 56 4.67 8.33 10.79
C ASN A 56 5.70 7.84 11.81
N GLU A 57 5.83 8.50 12.97
CA GLU A 57 6.66 8.03 14.09
C GLU A 57 6.17 6.70 14.63
N THR A 58 4.89 6.62 15.01
CA THR A 58 4.29 5.37 15.52
C THR A 58 4.42 4.23 14.50
N PHE A 59 4.27 4.54 13.21
CA PHE A 59 4.49 3.58 12.14
C PHE A 59 5.95 3.14 12.04
N SER A 60 6.89 4.07 12.09
CA SER A 60 8.33 3.79 12.05
C SER A 60 8.78 2.97 13.26
N ASP A 61 8.20 3.20 14.43
CA ASP A 61 8.49 2.44 15.65
C ASP A 61 7.97 1.00 15.53
N LYS A 62 6.76 0.81 14.96
CA LYS A 62 6.17 -0.51 14.73
C LYS A 62 6.86 -1.28 13.60
N PHE A 63 7.37 -0.58 12.59
CA PHE A 63 7.97 -1.17 11.38
C PHE A 63 9.33 -0.52 11.05
N PRO A 64 10.37 -0.74 11.88
CA PRO A 64 11.67 -0.09 11.72
C PRO A 64 12.40 -0.49 10.44
N HIS A 65 12.07 -1.64 9.85
CA HIS A 65 12.63 -2.12 8.58
C HIS A 65 11.99 -1.47 7.35
N VAL A 66 10.84 -0.81 7.49
CA VAL A 66 10.13 -0.18 6.37
C VAL A 66 10.68 1.22 6.13
N GLN A 67 11.31 1.42 4.97
CA GLN A 67 11.98 2.69 4.62
C GLN A 67 11.02 3.79 4.14
N LEU A 68 9.71 3.50 4.09
CA LEU A 68 8.68 4.44 3.68
C LEU A 68 7.78 4.79 4.86
N THR A 69 7.37 6.05 4.92
CA THR A 69 6.38 6.47 5.91
C THR A 69 4.97 6.02 5.50
N LEU A 70 4.10 5.78 6.48
CA LEU A 70 2.70 5.41 6.24
C LEU A 70 1.98 6.42 5.33
N SER A 71 2.22 7.70 5.55
CA SER A 71 1.66 8.76 4.70
C SER A 71 2.11 8.67 3.23
N LYS A 72 3.35 8.21 2.97
CA LYS A 72 3.84 8.00 1.60
C LYS A 72 3.20 6.76 0.96
N ILE A 73 3.06 5.66 1.71
CA ILE A 73 2.37 4.45 1.25
C ILE A 73 0.92 4.77 0.85
N ARG A 74 0.16 5.42 1.73
CA ARG A 74 -1.23 5.85 1.44
C ARG A 74 -1.32 6.81 0.26
N SER A 75 -0.33 7.69 0.08
CA SER A 75 -0.27 8.58 -1.09
C SER A 75 -0.08 7.82 -2.39
N LEU A 76 0.81 6.82 -2.41
CA LEU A 76 1.05 6.00 -3.59
C LEU A 76 -0.15 5.11 -3.91
N LYS A 77 -0.84 4.55 -2.92
CA LYS A 77 -2.12 3.84 -3.14
C LYS A 77 -3.14 4.71 -3.87
N ARG A 78 -3.32 5.97 -3.45
CA ARG A 78 -4.20 6.92 -4.15
C ARG A 78 -3.75 7.19 -5.59
N GLU A 79 -2.45 7.31 -5.83
CA GLU A 79 -1.89 7.49 -7.18
C GLU A 79 -2.12 6.25 -8.05
N ILE A 80 -1.94 5.03 -7.50
CA ILE A 80 -2.25 3.75 -8.15
C ILE A 80 -3.73 3.71 -8.56
N ARG A 81 -4.67 4.00 -7.64
CA ARG A 81 -6.11 4.00 -7.96
C ARG A 81 -6.43 4.95 -9.10
N LYS A 82 -5.99 6.20 -9.01
CA LYS A 82 -6.25 7.20 -10.06
C LYS A 82 -5.75 6.74 -11.42
N LEU A 83 -4.52 6.23 -11.47
CA LEU A 83 -3.94 5.72 -12.71
C LEU A 83 -4.75 4.55 -13.26
N VAL A 84 -4.97 3.53 -12.45
CA VAL A 84 -5.62 2.28 -12.90
C VAL A 84 -7.07 2.52 -13.33
N GLN A 85 -7.80 3.37 -12.61
CA GLN A 85 -9.21 3.67 -12.86
C GLN A 85 -9.40 4.72 -13.97
N GLU A 86 -8.74 5.88 -13.86
CA GLU A 86 -8.96 7.01 -14.78
C GLU A 86 -8.19 6.87 -16.10
N ASP A 87 -6.98 6.29 -16.07
CA ASP A 87 -6.10 6.23 -17.24
C ASP A 87 -6.17 4.92 -18.02
N CYS A 88 -6.47 3.81 -17.33
CA CYS A 88 -6.50 2.47 -17.93
C CYS A 88 -7.90 1.86 -17.97
N GLY A 89 -8.86 2.42 -17.22
CA GLY A 89 -10.24 1.93 -17.19
C GLY A 89 -10.39 0.54 -16.57
N TYR A 90 -9.46 0.10 -15.73
CA TYR A 90 -9.56 -1.21 -15.09
C TYR A 90 -10.46 -1.16 -13.85
N GLU A 91 -11.15 -2.28 -13.60
CA GLU A 91 -12.07 -2.44 -12.49
C GLU A 91 -11.37 -2.49 -11.12
N GLU A 92 -12.14 -2.20 -10.06
CA GLU A 92 -11.70 -2.19 -8.67
C GLU A 92 -10.98 -3.48 -8.20
N PRO A 93 -11.30 -4.71 -8.66
CA PRO A 93 -10.56 -5.91 -8.28
C PRO A 93 -9.08 -5.85 -8.69
N THR A 94 -8.78 -5.25 -9.85
CA THR A 94 -7.39 -5.06 -10.31
C THR A 94 -6.63 -4.10 -9.40
N ILE A 95 -7.29 -3.03 -8.95
CA ILE A 95 -6.73 -2.05 -8.01
C ILE A 95 -6.49 -2.69 -6.65
N ALA A 96 -7.46 -3.46 -6.16
CA ALA A 96 -7.36 -4.18 -4.88
C ALA A 96 -6.17 -5.17 -4.89
N MET A 97 -5.97 -5.89 -5.99
CA MET A 97 -4.83 -6.79 -6.15
C MET A 97 -3.50 -6.04 -6.18
N ALA A 98 -3.41 -4.93 -6.92
CA ALA A 98 -2.22 -4.07 -6.93
C ALA A 98 -1.89 -3.51 -5.54
N TYR A 99 -2.91 -3.16 -4.74
CA TYR A 99 -2.72 -2.73 -3.35
C TYR A 99 -2.10 -3.83 -2.50
N VAL A 100 -2.62 -5.06 -2.54
CA VAL A 100 -2.08 -6.16 -1.74
C VAL A 100 -0.62 -6.43 -2.11
N TYR A 101 -0.28 -6.47 -3.41
CA TYR A 101 1.11 -6.64 -3.83
C TYR A 101 2.01 -5.53 -3.30
N PHE A 102 1.59 -4.27 -3.47
CA PHE A 102 2.38 -3.13 -3.04
C PHE A 102 2.57 -3.09 -1.52
N GLU A 103 1.53 -3.43 -0.76
CA GLU A 103 1.59 -3.48 0.70
C GLU A 103 2.46 -4.62 1.21
N LYS A 104 2.42 -5.80 0.60
CA LYS A 104 3.32 -6.91 0.91
C LYS A 104 4.78 -6.48 0.72
N LEU A 105 5.11 -5.84 -0.41
CA LEU A 105 6.46 -5.31 -0.62
C LEU A 105 6.85 -4.26 0.43
N ALA A 106 5.92 -3.36 0.77
CA ALA A 106 6.15 -2.32 1.77
C ALA A 106 6.45 -2.93 3.14
N LEU A 107 5.58 -3.83 3.61
CA LEU A 107 5.66 -4.47 4.93
C LEU A 107 6.85 -5.43 5.05
N HIS A 108 7.36 -5.98 3.95
CA HIS A 108 8.61 -6.75 3.94
C HIS A 108 9.87 -5.90 3.78
N GLY A 109 9.77 -4.56 3.81
CA GLY A 109 10.90 -3.66 3.71
C GLY A 109 11.60 -3.68 2.34
N LYS A 110 10.89 -4.10 1.28
CA LYS A 110 11.44 -4.14 -0.09
C LYS A 110 11.37 -2.79 -0.82
N LEU A 111 10.69 -1.81 -0.22
CA LEU A 111 10.49 -0.49 -0.81
C LEU A 111 11.37 0.58 -0.16
N ASP A 112 11.92 1.46 -0.99
CA ASP A 112 12.71 2.62 -0.59
C ASP A 112 12.32 3.89 -1.38
N LYS A 113 13.05 4.99 -1.17
CA LYS A 113 12.77 6.27 -1.81
C LYS A 113 12.91 6.24 -3.34
N GLN A 114 13.81 5.42 -3.86
CA GLN A 114 14.17 5.33 -5.28
C GLN A 114 13.26 4.33 -6.01
N ASN A 115 13.04 3.15 -5.44
CA ASN A 115 12.34 2.06 -6.11
C ASN A 115 10.81 2.10 -5.96
N ARG A 116 10.25 2.80 -4.97
CA ARG A 116 8.81 2.71 -4.62
C ARG A 116 7.85 2.93 -5.77
N LYS A 117 8.19 3.82 -6.71
CA LYS A 117 7.34 4.12 -7.87
C LYS A 117 7.46 3.02 -8.93
N LEU A 118 8.66 2.53 -9.17
CA LEU A 118 8.89 1.42 -10.10
C LEU A 118 8.23 0.14 -9.59
N CYS A 119 8.35 -0.15 -8.29
CA CYS A 119 7.65 -1.27 -7.65
C CYS A 119 6.13 -1.10 -7.72
N ALA A 120 5.59 0.10 -7.49
CA ALA A 120 4.16 0.37 -7.68
C ALA A 120 3.72 0.09 -9.13
N GLY A 121 4.50 0.52 -10.13
CA GLY A 121 4.23 0.22 -11.54
C GLY A 121 4.29 -1.28 -11.85
N ALA A 122 5.28 -2.00 -11.31
CA ALA A 122 5.40 -3.45 -11.46
C ALA A 122 4.22 -4.18 -10.80
N CYS A 123 3.77 -3.75 -9.62
CA CYS A 123 2.57 -4.28 -8.96
C CYS A 123 1.31 -4.08 -9.82
N ILE A 124 1.15 -2.91 -10.45
CA ILE A 124 0.03 -2.66 -11.38
C ILE A 124 0.14 -3.57 -12.61
N LEU A 125 1.33 -3.68 -13.22
CA LEU A 125 1.55 -4.54 -14.39
C LEU A 125 1.20 -6.00 -14.08
N LEU A 126 1.70 -6.53 -12.98
CA LEU A 126 1.41 -7.90 -12.56
C LEU A 126 -0.07 -8.09 -12.23
N ALA A 127 -0.69 -7.12 -11.54
CA ALA A 127 -2.11 -7.19 -11.25
C ALA A 127 -2.94 -7.22 -12.54
N ALA A 128 -2.71 -6.28 -13.45
CA ALA A 128 -3.46 -6.18 -14.69
C ALA A 128 -3.26 -7.41 -15.59
N LYS A 129 -2.05 -8.00 -15.64
CA LYS A 129 -1.77 -9.24 -16.38
C LYS A 129 -2.47 -10.48 -15.82
N ILE A 130 -2.76 -10.50 -14.52
CA ILE A 130 -3.41 -11.64 -13.85
C ILE A 130 -4.92 -11.50 -13.84
N SER A 131 -5.45 -10.28 -13.64
CA SER A 131 -6.89 -10.03 -13.61
C SER A 131 -7.50 -9.89 -15.00
N ASN A 132 -6.73 -9.41 -15.98
CA ASN A 132 -7.18 -9.22 -17.34
C ASN A 132 -6.34 -10.09 -18.29
N ASP A 133 -6.99 -10.70 -19.29
CA ASP A 133 -6.32 -11.44 -20.36
C ASP A 133 -5.68 -10.46 -21.37
N LEU A 134 -4.66 -9.73 -20.90
CA LEU A 134 -4.10 -8.61 -21.64
C LEU A 134 -3.34 -9.06 -22.89
N LYS A 135 -3.68 -8.45 -24.02
CA LYS A 135 -2.93 -8.61 -25.27
C LYS A 135 -1.74 -7.66 -25.31
N ARG A 136 -0.75 -7.96 -26.16
CA ARG A 136 0.44 -7.11 -26.39
C ARG A 136 0.16 -5.60 -26.53
N PRO A 137 -0.84 -5.14 -27.33
CA PRO A 137 -1.13 -3.71 -27.45
C PRO A 137 -1.63 -3.08 -26.14
N GLU A 138 -2.41 -3.80 -25.35
CA GLU A 138 -2.93 -3.32 -24.06
C GLU A 138 -1.81 -3.24 -23.01
N VAL A 139 -0.90 -4.22 -23.00
CA VAL A 139 0.30 -4.18 -22.16
C VAL A 139 1.17 -2.97 -22.52
N LYS A 140 1.35 -2.69 -23.82
CA LYS A 140 2.10 -1.51 -24.26
C LYS A 140 1.42 -0.22 -23.79
N HIS A 141 0.11 -0.11 -23.98
CA HIS A 141 -0.67 1.04 -23.54
C HIS A 141 -0.52 1.28 -22.03
N LEU A 142 -0.66 0.22 -21.23
CA LEU A 142 -0.47 0.27 -19.78
C LEU A 142 0.93 0.77 -19.40
N ILE A 143 1.97 0.26 -20.05
CA ILE A 143 3.36 0.71 -19.83
C ILE A 143 3.51 2.20 -20.15
N ASP A 144 2.95 2.67 -21.26
CA ASP A 144 3.02 4.07 -21.67
C ASP A 144 2.32 4.98 -20.63
N ARG A 145 1.15 4.58 -20.09
CA ARG A 145 0.47 5.31 -19.00
C ARG A 145 1.27 5.32 -17.71
N LEU A 146 1.90 4.20 -17.34
CA LEU A 146 2.74 4.09 -16.15
C LEU A 146 3.97 5.00 -16.24
N GLU A 147 4.64 5.02 -17.38
CA GLU A 147 5.79 5.88 -17.66
C GLU A 147 5.44 7.36 -17.50
N GLU A 148 4.32 7.80 -18.08
CA GLU A 148 3.86 9.19 -18.01
C GLU A 148 3.47 9.60 -16.58
N ARG A 149 2.59 8.83 -15.93
CA ARG A 149 2.00 9.21 -14.63
C ARG A 149 2.97 9.09 -13.48
N LEU A 150 3.72 7.98 -13.40
CA LEU A 150 4.67 7.76 -12.32
C LEU A 150 6.02 8.44 -12.59
N ARG A 151 6.26 8.92 -13.83
CA ARG A 151 7.53 9.50 -14.32
C ARG A 151 8.68 8.51 -14.18
N LEU A 152 8.53 7.37 -14.85
CA LEU A 152 9.44 6.22 -14.74
C LEU A 152 10.16 5.96 -16.05
N ASN A 153 11.34 5.35 -15.99
CA ASN A 153 11.98 4.79 -17.18
C ASN A 153 11.39 3.40 -17.49
N ARG A 154 10.92 3.22 -18.73
CA ARG A 154 10.36 1.94 -19.20
C ARG A 154 11.30 0.75 -18.98
N ARG A 155 12.59 0.92 -19.24
CA ARG A 155 13.57 -0.18 -19.10
C ARG A 155 13.72 -0.59 -17.64
N GLU A 156 13.75 0.38 -16.73
CA GLU A 156 13.84 0.13 -15.29
C GLU A 156 12.56 -0.53 -14.77
N LEU A 157 11.39 -0.07 -15.21
CA LEU A 157 10.10 -0.66 -14.85
C LEU A 157 10.05 -2.15 -15.23
N LEU A 158 10.40 -2.47 -16.48
CA LEU A 158 10.41 -3.85 -16.96
C LEU A 158 11.47 -4.70 -16.24
N SER A 159 12.62 -4.11 -15.88
CA SER A 159 13.65 -4.81 -15.11
C SER A 159 13.19 -5.20 -13.69
N LEU A 160 12.21 -4.48 -13.13
CA LEU A 160 11.68 -4.74 -11.78
C LEU A 160 10.47 -5.69 -11.76
N GLU A 161 9.92 -6.05 -12.91
CA GLU A 161 8.79 -6.98 -12.97
C GLU A 161 9.15 -8.34 -12.34
N PHE A 162 10.26 -8.95 -12.77
CA PHE A 162 10.70 -10.24 -12.23
C PHE A 162 11.18 -10.17 -10.77
N PRO A 163 12.01 -9.18 -10.35
CA PRO A 163 12.34 -8.99 -8.93
C PRO A 163 11.12 -8.82 -8.02
N VAL A 164 10.09 -8.08 -8.46
CA VAL A 164 8.84 -7.94 -7.68
C VAL A 164 8.11 -9.28 -7.60
N LEU A 165 8.04 -10.03 -8.70
CA LEU A 165 7.44 -11.37 -8.72
C LEU A 165 8.14 -12.33 -7.73
N VAL A 166 9.48 -12.30 -7.70
CA VAL A 166 10.28 -13.08 -6.74
C VAL A 166 10.04 -12.60 -5.31
N ALA A 167 9.97 -11.28 -5.08
CA ALA A 167 9.67 -10.72 -3.76
C ALA A 167 8.26 -11.06 -3.25
N LEU A 168 7.32 -11.36 -4.16
CA LEU A 168 5.99 -11.88 -3.87
C LEU A 168 5.95 -13.42 -3.78
N GLU A 169 7.10 -14.10 -3.84
CA GLU A 169 7.22 -15.56 -3.83
C GLU A 169 6.39 -16.24 -4.93
N PHE A 170 6.17 -15.57 -6.07
CA PHE A 170 5.29 -16.01 -7.15
C PHE A 170 3.81 -16.24 -6.72
N LYS A 171 3.41 -15.78 -5.53
CA LYS A 171 2.04 -15.89 -4.99
C LYS A 171 1.15 -14.76 -5.53
N LEU A 172 0.87 -14.80 -6.83
CA LEU A 172 -0.01 -13.83 -7.49
C LEU A 172 -1.50 -14.14 -7.32
N HIS A 173 -1.87 -15.40 -7.10
CA HIS A 173 -3.25 -15.74 -6.76
C HIS A 173 -3.49 -15.48 -5.27
N LEU A 174 -4.06 -14.32 -4.98
CA LEU A 174 -4.33 -13.89 -3.61
C LEU A 174 -5.65 -14.48 -3.11
N PRO A 175 -5.72 -14.92 -1.83
CA PRO A 175 -6.96 -15.37 -1.24
C PRO A 175 -7.93 -14.20 -1.03
N GLN A 176 -9.23 -14.48 -1.10
CA GLN A 176 -10.29 -13.46 -1.00
C GLN A 176 -10.21 -12.66 0.32
N ARG A 177 -9.73 -13.27 1.42
CA ARG A 177 -9.54 -12.60 2.71
C ARG A 177 -8.63 -11.38 2.63
N GLU A 178 -7.66 -11.39 1.70
CA GLU A 178 -6.69 -10.30 1.51
C GLU A 178 -7.23 -9.25 0.54
N ILE A 179 -7.88 -9.67 -0.56
CA ILE A 179 -8.40 -8.76 -1.59
C ILE A 179 -9.66 -8.02 -1.11
N LEU A 180 -10.60 -8.75 -0.50
CA LEU A 180 -11.97 -8.26 -0.28
C LEU A 180 -12.06 -7.01 0.60
N PRO A 181 -11.24 -6.84 1.67
CA PRO A 181 -11.24 -5.60 2.43
C PRO A 181 -10.81 -4.38 1.61
N HIS A 182 -9.85 -4.52 0.69
CA HIS A 182 -9.44 -3.44 -0.21
C HIS A 182 -10.53 -3.13 -1.23
N TYR A 183 -11.08 -4.17 -1.86
CA TYR A 183 -12.17 -4.03 -2.82
C TYR A 183 -13.37 -3.30 -2.22
N ARG A 184 -13.85 -3.72 -1.04
CA ARG A 184 -14.97 -3.06 -0.34
C ARG A 184 -14.72 -1.58 -0.10
N ARG A 185 -13.51 -1.21 0.33
CA ARG A 185 -13.13 0.20 0.56
C ARG A 185 -13.08 0.99 -0.72
N LEU A 186 -12.62 0.39 -1.82
CA LEU A 186 -12.63 1.03 -3.14
C LEU A 186 -14.07 1.34 -3.56
N CYS A 187 -14.99 0.37 -3.47
CA CYS A 187 -16.40 0.57 -3.81
C CYS A 187 -17.13 1.61 -2.94
N GLN A 188 -16.71 1.78 -1.68
CA GLN A 188 -17.29 2.78 -0.77
C GLN A 188 -16.79 4.20 -1.03
N THR A 189 -15.73 4.36 -1.81
CA THR A 189 -15.09 5.65 -2.08
C THR A 189 -15.30 6.11 -3.52
N THR A 190 -16.27 5.50 -4.21
CA THR A 190 -16.80 5.90 -5.51
C THR A 190 -18.05 6.74 -5.29
#